data_AF-A0A356VSA7-F1
#
_entry.id   AF-A0A356VSA7-F1
#
_cell.length_a   1.000
_cell.length_b   1.000
_cell.length_c   1.000
_cell.angle_alpha   90.00
_cell.angle_beta   90.00
_cell.angle_gamma   90.00
#
_symmetry.space_group_name_H-M   'P 1'
#
loop_
_entity.id
_entity.type
_entity.pdbx_description
1 polymer ?
#
loop_
_entity_poly.entity_id
_entity_poly.type
_entity_poly.pdbx_seq_one_letter_code
_entity_poly.pdbx_strand_id
1 'polypeptide(L)' 'MSQAQPTVGIVSLGCPKATVDSERILTQLKSEGYQLTNSYEDADTVIVNT' A
#
# COMPACT_ATOMS: atom_id res chain seq x y z
N MET A 1 14.20 19.70 -7.80
CA MET A 1 13.97 19.00 -6.52
C MET A 1 13.41 17.63 -6.86
N SER A 2 14.12 16.57 -6.55
CA SER A 2 13.60 15.21 -6.66
C SER A 2 12.45 15.07 -5.65
N GLN A 3 11.21 14.97 -6.13
CA GLN A 3 10.10 14.65 -5.24
C GLN A 3 10.40 13.30 -4.59
N ALA A 4 10.27 13.23 -3.26
CA ALA A 4 10.32 11.96 -2.56
C ALA A 4 9.24 11.03 -3.12
N GLN A 5 9.54 9.75 -3.25
CA GLN A 5 8.54 8.77 -3.69
C GLN A 5 7.46 8.69 -2.62
N PRO A 6 6.17 8.81 -2.99
CA PRO A 6 5.08 8.76 -2.03
C PRO A 6 5.06 7.41 -1.29
N THR A 7 4.75 7.47 -0.01
CA THR A 7 4.69 6.32 0.89
C THR A 7 3.24 5.87 1.08
N VAL A 8 2.97 4.59 0.83
CA VAL A 8 1.61 4.01 0.84
C VAL A 8 1.52 2.92 1.91
N GLY A 9 0.48 2.99 2.74
CA GLY A 9 0.05 1.91 3.62
C GLY A 9 -1.19 1.20 3.09
N ILE A 10 -1.40 -0.07 3.46
CA ILE A 10 -2.61 -0.82 3.10
C ILE A 10 -3.22 -1.51 4.33
N VAL A 11 -4.55 -1.55 4.37
CA VAL A 11 -5.34 -2.33 5.32
C VAL A 11 -6.28 -3.22 4.53
N SER A 12 -6.31 -4.51 4.86
CA SER A 12 -7.27 -5.45 4.28
C SER A 12 -8.26 -5.88 5.35
N LEU A 13 -9.54 -5.69 5.05
CA LEU A 13 -10.65 -6.07 5.90
C LEU A 13 -11.42 -7.22 5.23
N GLY A 14 -12.10 -8.03 6.02
CA GLY A 14 -12.94 -9.11 5.51
C GLY A 14 -12.22 -10.45 5.35
N CYS A 15 -12.50 -11.15 4.24
CA CYS A 15 -12.11 -12.54 4.04
C CYS A 15 -10.68 -12.69 3.48
N PRO A 16 -10.09 -13.89 3.51
CA PRO A 16 -8.74 -14.15 2.97
C PRO A 16 -8.52 -13.73 1.51
N LYS A 17 -9.59 -13.62 0.71
CA LYS A 17 -9.53 -13.08 -0.66
C LYS A 17 -9.02 -11.64 -0.70
N ALA A 18 -9.43 -10.80 0.26
CA ALA A 18 -8.95 -9.41 0.35
C ALA A 18 -7.44 -9.37 0.63
N THR A 19 -6.91 -10.33 1.39
CA THR A 19 -5.47 -10.44 1.64
C THR A 19 -4.69 -10.77 0.37
N VAL A 20 -5.15 -11.75 -0.42
CA VAL A 20 -4.52 -12.10 -1.71
C VAL A 20 -4.61 -10.95 -2.72
N ASP A 21 -5.73 -10.24 -2.74
CA ASP A 21 -5.89 -9.06 -3.61
C ASP A 21 -4.93 -7.93 -3.17
N SER A 22 -4.74 -7.72 -1.86
CA SER A 22 -3.79 -6.74 -1.33
C SER A 22 -2.33 -7.07 -1.63
N GLU A 23 -1.92 -8.35 -1.63
CA GLU A 23 -0.57 -8.75 -2.06
C GLU A 23 -0.29 -8.36 -3.52
N ARG A 24 -1.30 -8.50 -4.38
CA ARG A 24 -1.21 -8.07 -5.79
C ARG A 24 -1.10 -6.55 -5.90
N ILE A 25 -1.91 -5.80 -5.14
CA ILE A 25 -1.86 -4.33 -5.09
C ILE A 25 -0.47 -3.86 -4.65
N LEU A 26 0.08 -4.42 -3.58
CA LEU A 26 1.41 -4.07 -3.08
C LEU A 26 2.52 -4.35 -4.11
N THR A 27 2.42 -5.47 -4.84
CA THR A 27 3.38 -5.81 -5.90
C THR A 27 3.34 -4.78 -7.02
N GLN A 28 2.14 -4.35 -7.44
CA GLN A 28 1.97 -3.35 -8.49
C GLN A 28 2.53 -1.99 -8.06
N LEU A 29 2.18 -1.51 -6.86
CA LEU A 29 2.68 -0.24 -6.31
C LEU A 29 4.21 -0.22 -6.22
N LYS A 30 4.83 -1.32 -5.79
CA LYS A 30 6.28 -1.44 -5.75
C LYS A 30 6.91 -1.36 -7.15
N SER A 31 6.27 -1.95 -8.16
CA SER A 31 6.74 -1.89 -9.56
C SER A 31 6.64 -0.48 -10.15
N GLU A 32 5.70 0.32 -9.67
CA GLU A 32 5.50 1.72 -10.06
C GLU A 32 6.41 2.70 -9.27
N GLY A 33 7.16 2.20 -8.29
CA GLY A 33 8.15 2.97 -7.54
C GLY A 33 7.62 3.66 -6.28
N TYR A 34 6.44 3.28 -5.79
CA TYR A 34 5.94 3.75 -4.49
C TYR A 34 6.72 3.12 -3.34
N GLN A 35 6.88 3.87 -2.24
CA GLN A 35 7.37 3.33 -0.99
C GLN A 35 6.22 2.69 -0.22
N LEU A 36 6.49 1.59 0.46
CA LEU A 36 5.49 0.87 1.24
C LEU A 36 5.84 0.96 2.73
N THR A 37 4.84 1.22 3.56
CA THR A 37 4.98 1.26 5.01
C THR A 37 3.94 0.39 5.69
N ASN A 38 4.32 -0.19 6.84
CA ASN A 38 3.39 -0.87 7.74
C ASN A 38 2.85 0.06 8.83
N SER A 39 3.31 1.31 8.86
CA SER A 39 2.93 2.35 9.82
C SER A 39 2.03 3.37 9.14
N TYR A 40 0.80 3.56 9.63
CA TYR A 40 -0.14 4.52 9.03
C TYR A 40 0.28 5.97 9.25
N GLU A 41 1.05 6.22 10.30
CA GLU A 41 1.57 7.54 10.66
C GLU A 41 2.74 7.98 9.76
N ASP A 42 3.40 7.02 9.11
CA ASP A 42 4.45 7.27 8.12
C ASP A 42 3.93 7.26 6.67
N ALA A 43 2.62 7.07 6.46
CA ALA A 43 2.02 6.96 5.13
C ALA A 43 1.51 8.33 4.63
N ASP A 44 1.85 8.68 3.39
CA ASP A 44 1.23 9.81 2.69
C ASP A 44 -0.22 9.47 2.27
N THR A 45 -0.52 8.18 2.09
CA THR A 45 -1.85 7.67 1.73
C THR A 45 -2.06 6.25 2.25
N VAL A 46 -3.29 5.95 2.68
CA VAL A 46 -3.70 4.62 3.14
C VAL A 46 -4.80 4.06 2.25
N ILE A 47 -4.60 2.84 1.74
CA ILE A 47 -5.61 2.09 0.98
C ILE A 47 -6.35 1.16 1.94
N VAL A 48 -7.68 1.21 1.95
CA VAL A 48 -8.52 0.26 2.67
C VAL A 48 -9.19 -0.68 1.65
N ASN A 49 -8.80 -1.95 1.66
CA ASN A 49 -9.36 -3.00 0.83
C ASN A 49 -10.42 -3.78 1.64
N THR A 50 -11.66 -3.87 1.14
CA THR A 50 -12.82 -4.46 1.84
C THR A 50 -13.57 -5.45 0.97
#